data_AF-A0A940CBU1-F1
#
_entry.id   AF-A0A940CBU1-F1
#
_cell.length_a   1.000
_cell.length_b   1.000
_cell.length_c   1.000
_cell.angle_alpha   90.00
_cell.angle_beta   90.00
_cell.angle_gamma   90.00
#
_symmetry.space_group_name_H-M   'P 1'
#
loop_
_entity.id
_entity.type
_entity.pdbx_description
1 polymer ?
#
loop_
_entity_poly.entity_id
_entity_poly.type
_entity_poly.pdbx_seq_one_letter_code
_entity_poly.pdbx_strand_id
1 'polypeptide(L)'
;MNEKLPMLSKEQLNEVGKELLPTEVLRESLDLTERGNPKPTISNVVRILKEDPYFIGAIRINELTERIDIVRDLGWKREGDILNDTDMAYITLYIEENYG
;
A
#
# COMPACT_ATOMS: atom_id res chain seq x y z
N MET A 1 9.20 28.62 0.21
CA MET A 1 10.23 27.68 0.67
C MET A 1 9.63 26.30 0.53
N ASN A 2 10.14 25.48 -0.39
CA ASN A 2 9.64 24.12 -0.58
C ASN A 2 10.23 23.24 0.52
N GLU A 3 9.48 23.07 1.60
CA GLU A 3 9.79 22.07 2.61
C GLU A 3 9.55 20.70 1.98
N LYS A 4 10.64 20.05 1.53
CA LYS A 4 10.61 18.64 1.13
C LYS A 4 10.01 17.84 2.28
N LEU A 5 8.92 17.12 2.01
CA LEU A 5 8.31 16.23 2.99
C LEU A 5 9.38 15.26 3.54
N PRO A 6 9.39 14.97 4.86
CA PRO A 6 10.24 13.94 5.40
C PRO A 6 9.77 12.59 4.85
N MET A 7 10.61 11.99 3.99
CA MET A 7 10.49 10.58 3.62
C MET A 7 10.53 9.75 4.90
N LEU A 8 9.55 8.87 5.09
CA LEU A 8 9.66 7.78 6.05
C LEU A 8 10.96 7.02 5.78
N SER A 9 11.72 6.72 6.83
CA SER A 9 12.92 5.90 6.67
C SER A 9 12.54 4.44 6.38
N LYS A 10 13.41 3.73 5.67
CA LYS A 10 13.20 2.30 5.34
C LYS A 10 13.01 1.45 6.60
N GLU A 11 13.60 1.86 7.72
CA GLU A 11 13.39 1.20 9.02
C GLU A 11 11.97 1.38 9.54
N GLN A 12 11.37 2.57 9.38
CA GLN A 12 10.00 2.84 9.83
C GLN A 12 8.96 2.04 9.03
N LEU A 13 9.21 1.80 7.74
CA LEU A 13 8.37 0.93 6.92
C LEU A 13 8.46 -0.55 7.37
N ASN A 14 9.64 -1.01 7.80
CA ASN A 14 9.88 -2.39 8.22
C ASN A 14 9.23 -2.77 9.57
N GLU A 15 8.84 -1.81 10.39
CA GLU A 15 8.25 -2.09 11.71
C GLU A 15 6.72 -2.22 11.68
N VAL A 16 6.04 -1.66 10.67
CA VAL A 16 4.57 -1.56 10.63
C VAL A 16 3.86 -2.87 10.24
N GLY A 17 4.58 -3.94 9.85
CA GLY A 17 3.97 -5.14 9.23
C GLY A 17 4.26 -6.52 9.86
N LYS A 18 4.93 -6.61 11.01
CA LYS A 18 5.54 -7.88 11.48
C LYS A 18 4.60 -9.01 11.92
N GLU A 19 3.29 -8.80 12.07
CA GLU A 19 2.35 -9.84 12.57
C GLU A 19 1.36 -10.42 11.53
N LEU A 20 1.48 -10.04 10.26
CA LEU A 20 0.57 -10.47 9.20
C LEU A 20 1.39 -11.21 8.12
N LEU A 21 0.71 -11.94 7.22
CA LEU A 21 1.32 -12.85 6.22
C LEU A 21 2.64 -12.29 5.66
N PRO A 22 3.77 -13.04 5.72
CA PRO A 22 5.02 -12.56 5.16
C PRO A 22 4.80 -12.17 3.70
N THR A 23 5.20 -10.95 3.31
CA THR A 23 5.09 -10.39 1.96
C THR A 23 5.49 -11.40 0.86
N GLU A 24 6.45 -12.27 1.16
CA GLU A 24 6.88 -13.39 0.31
C GLU A 24 5.76 -14.38 -0.04
N VAL A 25 4.94 -14.79 0.92
CA VAL A 25 3.83 -15.74 0.70
C VAL A 25 2.76 -15.12 -0.19
N LEU A 26 2.48 -13.83 0.01
CA LEU A 26 1.55 -13.09 -0.84
C LEU A 26 2.12 -12.96 -2.26
N ARG A 27 3.42 -12.68 -2.40
CA ARG A 27 4.11 -12.59 -3.69
C ARG A 27 3.99 -13.88 -4.51
N GLU A 28 4.16 -15.04 -3.88
CA GLU A 28 3.99 -16.35 -4.53
C GLU A 28 2.56 -16.60 -5.05
N SER A 29 1.57 -15.94 -4.45
CA SER A 29 0.17 -16.09 -4.85
C SER A 29 -0.27 -15.17 -6.00
N LEU A 30 0.55 -14.19 -6.38
CA LEU A 30 0.23 -13.22 -7.44
C LEU A 30 0.41 -13.81 -8.83
N ASP A 31 -0.31 -13.28 -9.81
CA ASP A 31 -0.09 -13.65 -11.21
C ASP A 31 1.31 -13.19 -11.64
N LEU A 32 2.17 -14.13 -12.02
CA LEU A 32 3.56 -13.83 -12.41
C LEU A 32 3.71 -13.64 -13.92
N THR A 33 4.71 -12.83 -14.28
CA THR A 33 5.25 -12.68 -15.63
C THR A 33 6.13 -13.89 -15.96
N GLU A 34 6.48 -14.07 -17.23
CA GLU A 34 7.42 -15.11 -17.67
C GLU A 34 8.81 -14.99 -17.03
N ARG A 35 9.14 -13.81 -16.49
CA ARG A 35 10.38 -13.52 -15.77
C ARG A 35 10.29 -13.77 -14.27
N GLY A 36 9.14 -14.24 -13.76
CA GLY A 36 8.93 -14.54 -12.35
C GLY A 36 8.50 -13.35 -11.48
N ASN A 37 8.36 -12.15 -12.05
CA ASN A 37 7.89 -10.97 -11.30
C ASN A 37 6.37 -10.87 -11.33
N PRO A 38 5.70 -10.37 -10.27
CA PRO A 38 4.28 -10.05 -10.31
C PRO A 38 3.91 -9.20 -11.52
N LYS A 39 2.82 -9.58 -12.21
CA LYS A 39 2.28 -8.80 -13.33
C LYS A 39 1.65 -7.51 -12.79
N PRO A 40 1.80 -6.38 -13.49
CA PRO A 40 1.14 -5.12 -13.14
C PRO A 40 -0.33 -5.15 -13.59
N THR A 41 -1.14 -6.04 -13.00
CA THR A 41 -2.58 -6.12 -13.25
C THR A 41 -3.37 -5.51 -12.10
N ILE A 42 -4.56 -4.98 -12.41
CA ILE A 42 -5.49 -4.49 -11.39
C ILE A 42 -5.84 -5.62 -10.39
N SER A 43 -5.95 -6.87 -10.87
CA SER A 43 -6.21 -8.02 -10.00
C SER A 43 -5.13 -8.20 -8.93
N ASN A 44 -3.86 -8.16 -9.31
CA ASN A 44 -2.74 -8.25 -8.38
C ASN A 44 -2.71 -7.06 -7.41
N VAL A 45 -2.94 -5.83 -7.91
CA VAL A 45 -3.01 -4.63 -7.05
C VAL A 45 -4.13 -4.75 -6.03
N VAL A 46 -5.34 -5.14 -6.45
CA VAL A 46 -6.49 -5.34 -5.54
C VAL A 46 -6.17 -6.44 -4.51
N ARG A 47 -5.47 -7.49 -4.92
CA ARG A 47 -5.06 -8.57 -4.02
C ARG A 47 -4.07 -8.08 -2.97
N ILE A 48 -3.04 -7.35 -3.38
CA ILE A 48 -2.07 -6.71 -2.48
C ILE A 48 -2.80 -5.80 -1.48
N LEU A 49 -3.67 -4.90 -1.94
CA LEU A 49 -4.38 -3.98 -1.04
C LEU A 49 -5.31 -4.70 -0.04
N LYS A 50 -5.78 -5.91 -0.34
CA LYS A 50 -6.67 -6.69 0.51
C LYS A 50 -5.95 -7.63 1.47
N GLU A 51 -4.87 -8.26 1.02
CA GLU A 51 -4.19 -9.34 1.73
C GLU A 51 -2.89 -8.89 2.39
N ASP A 52 -2.29 -7.79 1.92
CA ASP A 52 -1.03 -7.30 2.47
C ASP A 52 -1.23 -6.78 3.91
N PRO A 53 -0.40 -7.24 4.87
CA PRO A 53 -0.29 -6.71 6.23
C PRO A 53 -0.44 -5.20 6.37
N TYR A 54 0.22 -4.48 5.48
CA TYR A 54 0.39 -3.05 5.52
C TYR A 54 -0.87 -2.33 5.06
N PHE A 55 -1.67 -2.93 4.18
CA PHE A 55 -2.89 -2.31 3.65
C PHE A 55 -4.19 -2.89 4.21
N ILE A 56 -4.15 -4.11 4.76
CA ILE A 56 -5.34 -4.79 5.24
C ILE A 56 -6.07 -3.94 6.28
N GLY A 57 -7.34 -3.67 5.98
CA GLY A 57 -8.21 -2.86 6.80
C GLY A 57 -7.87 -1.36 6.87
N ALA A 58 -6.82 -0.88 6.18
CA ALA A 58 -6.44 0.53 6.15
C ALA A 58 -7.24 1.33 5.11
N ILE A 59 -7.48 0.77 3.93
CA ILE A 59 -8.24 1.42 2.84
C ILE A 59 -9.65 0.85 2.82
N ARG A 60 -10.67 1.70 2.93
CA ARG A 60 -12.08 1.29 3.02
C ARG A 60 -12.99 2.22 2.22
N ILE A 61 -14.13 1.69 1.78
CA ILE A 61 -15.22 2.54 1.29
C ILE A 61 -16.00 3.10 2.48
N ASN A 62 -16.22 4.40 2.47
CA ASN A 62 -17.10 5.11 3.38
C ASN A 62 -18.49 5.18 2.77
N GLU A 63 -19.43 4.43 3.35
CA GLU A 63 -20.81 4.32 2.84
C GLU A 63 -21.61 5.62 3.01
N LEU A 64 -21.21 6.52 3.92
CA LEU A 64 -21.90 7.81 4.13
C LEU A 64 -21.52 8.84 3.07
N THR A 65 -20.27 8.80 2.59
CA THR A 65 -19.73 9.78 1.65
C THR A 65 -19.53 9.22 0.24
N GLU A 66 -19.68 7.90 0.09
CA GLU A 66 -19.37 7.12 -1.12
C GLU A 66 -17.92 7.28 -1.61
N ARG A 67 -17.00 7.61 -0.69
CA ARG A 67 -15.57 7.82 -0.99
C ARG A 67 -14.72 6.69 -0.43
N ILE A 68 -13.49 6.60 -0.92
CA ILE A 68 -12.48 5.71 -0.34
C ILE A 68 -11.71 6.51 0.70
N ASP A 69 -11.65 6.00 1.93
CA ASP A 69 -10.92 6.59 3.04
C ASP A 69 -9.78 5.65 3.45
N ILE A 70 -8.66 6.24 3.87
CA ILE A 70 -7.61 5.57 4.62
C ILE A 70 -7.88 5.84 6.11
N VAL A 71 -8.27 4.79 6.82
CA VAL A 71 -8.74 4.84 8.22
C VAL A 71 -7.69 4.41 9.24
N ARG A 72 -6.49 4.05 8.78
CA ARG A 72 -5.34 3.70 9.60
C ARG A 72 -4.14 4.52 9.17
N ASP A 73 -3.30 4.88 10.13
CA ASP A 73 -2.03 5.54 9.85
C ASP A 73 -1.10 4.60 9.04
N LEU A 74 -0.72 5.06 7.85
CA LEU A 74 0.24 4.42 6.94
C LEU A 74 1.59 5.18 6.97
N GLY A 75 1.82 6.03 7.97
CA GLY A 75 3.08 6.70 8.25
C GLY A 75 3.37 7.94 7.40
N TRP A 76 2.75 8.12 6.24
CA TRP A 76 2.96 9.34 5.45
C TRP A 76 2.02 10.46 5.88
N LYS A 77 2.44 11.71 5.65
CA LYS A 77 1.65 12.89 6.06
C LYS A 77 0.38 12.99 5.22
N ARG A 78 -0.77 13.18 5.90
CA ARG A 78 -2.09 13.34 5.28
C ARG A 78 -2.83 14.51 5.92
N GLU A 79 -3.65 15.18 5.12
CA GLU A 79 -4.49 16.31 5.56
C GLU A 79 -5.94 15.90 5.87
N GLY A 80 -6.34 14.68 5.47
CA GLY A 80 -7.66 14.12 5.74
C GLY A 80 -7.73 12.64 5.41
N ASP A 81 -8.89 12.05 5.66
CA ASP A 81 -9.09 10.60 5.56
C ASP A 81 -9.32 10.13 4.12
N ILE A 82 -9.88 11.00 3.27
CA ILE A 82 -10.19 10.71 1.87
C ILE A 82 -8.91 10.39 1.09
N LEU A 83 -8.91 9.24 0.42
CA LEU A 83 -7.86 8.81 -0.50
C LEU A 83 -7.66 9.87 -1.61
N ASN A 84 -6.41 10.30 -1.80
CA ASN A 84 -6.05 11.28 -2.82
C ASN A 84 -4.86 10.82 -3.69
N ASP A 85 -4.49 11.63 -4.68
CA ASP A 85 -3.42 11.32 -5.62
C ASP A 85 -2.04 11.15 -4.95
N THR A 86 -1.81 11.84 -3.83
CA THR A 86 -0.56 11.69 -3.06
C THR A 86 -0.52 10.34 -2.36
N ASP A 87 -1.65 9.91 -1.78
CA ASP A 87 -1.79 8.57 -1.20
C ASP A 87 -1.55 7.48 -2.27
N MET A 88 -2.11 7.66 -3.47
CA MET A 88 -1.91 6.74 -4.59
C MET A 88 -0.44 6.64 -5.03
N ALA A 89 0.31 7.75 -4.99
CA ALA A 89 1.74 7.73 -5.27
C ALA A 89 2.52 6.91 -4.23
N TYR A 90 2.20 7.05 -2.94
CA TYR A 90 2.84 6.26 -1.88
C TYR A 90 2.47 4.78 -1.95
N ILE A 91 1.20 4.46 -2.23
CA ILE A 91 0.74 3.08 -2.44
C ILE A 91 1.49 2.45 -3.61
N THR A 92 1.62 3.18 -4.73
CA THR A 92 2.33 2.70 -5.92
C THR A 92 3.80 2.45 -5.60
N LEU A 93 4.46 3.39 -4.92
CA LEU A 93 5.85 3.23 -4.50
C LEU A 93 6.06 1.99 -3.61
N TYR A 94 5.17 1.77 -2.63
CA TYR A 94 5.24 0.58 -1.77
C TYR A 94 5.11 -0.70 -2.60
N ILE A 95 4.16 -0.74 -3.54
CA ILE A 95 3.97 -1.91 -4.41
C ILE A 95 5.21 -2.13 -5.28
N GLU A 96 5.81 -1.09 -5.83
CA GLU A 96 7.05 -1.21 -6.61
C GLU A 96 8.23 -1.72 -5.78
N GLU A 97 8.41 -1.25 -4.55
CA GLU A 97 9.52 -1.67 -3.69
C GLU A 97 9.40 -3.11 -3.17
N ASN A 98 8.17 -3.60 -2.95
CA ASN A 98 7.92 -4.92 -2.35
C ASN A 98 7.51 -5.99 -3.38
N TYR A 99 6.82 -5.59 -4.45
CA TYR A 99 6.23 -6.49 -5.46
C TYR A 99 6.74 -6.26 -6.88
N GLY A 100 7.62 -5.27 -7.10
CA GLY A 100 8.33 -5.05 -8.37
C GLY A 100 9.28 -6.18 -8.79
#